data_AF-A0A071M5D7-F1
#
_entry.id   AF-A0A071M5D7-F1
#
_cell.length_a   1.000
_cell.length_b   1.000
_cell.length_c   1.000
_cell.angle_alpha   90.00
_cell.angle_beta   90.00
_cell.angle_gamma   90.00
#
_symmetry.space_group_name_H-M   'P 1'
#
loop_
_entity.id
_entity.type
_entity.pdbx_description
1 polymer ?
#
loop_
_entity_poly.entity_id
_entity_poly.type
_entity_poly.pdbx_seq_one_letter_code
_entity_poly.pdbx_strand_id
1 'polypeptide(L)'
;MEWVSANEVAGIAGLPTTPRRTRDTLERMVAGRTELRRKREGSKAFEYHISALPPQVRAEFLTSKGLIETGVGLITLPENNKKTVASAESFERQKLWQHWEKASNEQRLRAEHRAKAVALVAELQDSGLTGGTRSVDFARLFSRVAKKVVINNIKAGDVDAFCDAWNVAGKDERQLLKAIAKRPGALRSLSHILPLAHIYASGKGEPVNTGHIHSAMLELGHADVNGE
;
A
#
# COMPACT_ATOMS: atom_id res chain seq x y z
N MET A 1 -5.71 -7.68 -26.69
CA MET A 1 -6.74 -6.63 -26.90
C MET A 1 -5.98 -5.32 -26.94
N GLU A 2 -5.63 -4.81 -28.12
CA GLU A 2 -4.58 -3.78 -28.27
C GLU A 2 -5.11 -2.43 -28.80
N TRP A 3 -6.36 -2.40 -29.26
CA TRP A 3 -6.95 -1.24 -29.95
C TRP A 3 -8.26 -0.85 -29.30
N VAL A 4 -8.47 0.46 -29.12
CA VAL A 4 -9.63 1.05 -28.46
C VAL A 4 -10.27 2.14 -29.32
N SER A 5 -11.58 2.28 -29.23
CA SER A 5 -12.33 3.35 -29.89
C SER A 5 -12.71 4.46 -28.93
N ALA A 6 -12.92 5.67 -29.47
CA ALA A 6 -13.33 6.83 -28.67
C ALA A 6 -14.65 6.62 -27.90
N ASN A 7 -15.54 5.73 -28.36
CA ASN A 7 -16.77 5.39 -27.66
C ASN A 7 -16.52 4.55 -26.39
N GLU A 8 -15.48 3.71 -26.40
CA GLU A 8 -15.19 2.78 -25.30
C GLU A 8 -14.43 3.43 -24.15
N VAL A 9 -13.71 4.51 -24.44
CA VAL A 9 -12.91 5.26 -23.44
C VAL A 9 -13.52 6.61 -23.05
N ALA A 10 -14.67 6.98 -23.63
CA ALA A 10 -15.38 8.20 -23.24
C ALA A 10 -15.91 8.09 -21.81
N GLY A 11 -15.68 9.14 -21.01
CA GLY A 11 -16.14 9.19 -19.62
C GLY A 11 -15.23 8.52 -18.58
N ILE A 12 -14.14 7.86 -19.00
CA ILE A 12 -13.08 7.40 -18.10
C ILE A 12 -12.37 8.60 -17.46
N ALA A 13 -11.95 8.51 -16.20
CA ALA A 13 -11.33 9.63 -15.51
C ALA A 13 -10.08 10.13 -16.29
N GLY A 14 -10.09 11.42 -16.64
CA GLY A 14 -9.04 12.04 -17.47
C GLY A 14 -9.37 12.15 -18.96
N LEU A 15 -10.49 11.57 -19.43
CA LEU A 15 -11.01 11.79 -20.78
C LEU A 15 -12.36 12.52 -20.76
N PRO A 16 -12.71 13.26 -21.84
CA PRO A 16 -14.02 13.88 -21.95
C PRO A 16 -15.16 12.84 -21.89
N THR A 17 -16.33 13.29 -21.43
CA THR A 17 -17.54 12.47 -21.34
C THR A 17 -18.22 12.22 -22.67
N THR A 18 -17.99 13.09 -23.67
CA THR A 18 -18.62 12.98 -24.99
C THR A 18 -17.67 12.32 -26.00
N PRO A 19 -18.11 11.29 -26.73
CA PRO A 19 -17.24 10.56 -27.66
C PRO A 19 -16.58 11.43 -28.73
N ARG A 20 -17.25 12.52 -29.15
CA ARG A 20 -16.68 13.49 -30.08
C ARG A 20 -15.42 14.17 -29.50
N ARG A 21 -15.51 14.71 -28.28
CA ARG A 21 -14.38 15.37 -27.62
C ARG A 21 -13.27 14.38 -27.25
N THR A 22 -13.65 13.15 -26.89
CA THR A 22 -12.71 12.06 -26.63
C THR A 22 -11.91 11.73 -27.89
N ARG A 23 -12.55 11.63 -29.05
CA ARG A 23 -11.88 11.43 -30.34
C ARG A 23 -10.87 12.54 -30.63
N ASP A 24 -11.27 13.80 -30.49
CA ASP A 24 -10.39 14.95 -30.76
C ASP A 24 -9.18 14.96 -29.79
N THR A 25 -9.36 14.45 -28.56
CA THR A 25 -8.29 14.29 -27.57
C THR A 25 -7.34 13.15 -27.94
N LEU A 26 -7.86 12.01 -28.38
CA LEU A 26 -7.06 10.87 -28.85
C LEU A 26 -6.28 11.22 -30.13
N GLU A 27 -6.89 11.98 -31.04
CA GLU A 27 -6.24 12.43 -32.28
C GLU A 27 -5.07 13.37 -31.98
N ARG A 28 -5.16 14.18 -30.92
CA ARG A 28 -4.04 14.99 -30.41
C ARG A 28 -2.94 14.14 -29.77
N MET A 29 -3.29 13.11 -29.00
CA MET A 29 -2.32 12.20 -28.36
C MET A 29 -1.52 11.37 -29.36
N VAL A 30 -2.13 11.07 -30.51
CA VAL A 30 -1.53 10.27 -31.59
C VAL A 30 -0.98 11.15 -32.73
N ALA A 31 -1.06 12.47 -32.61
CA ALA A 31 -0.51 13.39 -33.60
C ALA A 31 1.00 13.15 -33.81
N GLY A 32 1.39 12.85 -35.05
CA GLY A 32 2.78 12.52 -35.41
C GLY A 32 3.17 11.05 -35.28
N ARG A 33 2.27 10.16 -34.84
CA ARG A 33 2.48 8.71 -34.70
C ARG A 33 1.41 7.92 -35.45
N THR A 34 1.57 7.76 -36.75
CA THR A 34 0.57 7.11 -37.61
C THR A 34 0.35 5.62 -37.28
N GLU A 35 1.34 4.98 -36.66
CA GLU A 35 1.32 3.58 -36.24
C GLU A 35 0.37 3.29 -35.06
N LEU A 36 -0.03 4.32 -34.30
CA LEU A 36 -0.93 4.18 -33.15
C LEU A 36 -2.39 4.49 -33.50
N ARG A 37 -2.70 4.69 -34.79
CA ARG A 37 -4.04 4.95 -35.31
C ARG A 37 -4.33 4.02 -36.48
N ARG A 38 -5.50 3.38 -36.46
CA ARG A 38 -5.99 2.63 -37.62
C ARG A 38 -7.47 2.91 -37.87
N LYS A 39 -7.90 2.68 -39.11
CA LYS A 39 -9.32 2.69 -39.46
C LYS A 39 -9.92 1.33 -39.10
N ARG A 40 -11.08 1.33 -38.45
CA ARG A 40 -11.81 0.10 -38.12
C ARG A 40 -12.29 -0.59 -39.40
N GLU A 41 -12.07 -1.89 -39.50
CA GLU A 41 -12.58 -2.70 -40.61
C GLU A 41 -14.13 -2.72 -40.56
N GLY A 42 -14.79 -2.46 -41.69
CA GLY A 42 -16.25 -2.42 -41.79
C GLY A 42 -16.95 -1.15 -41.29
N SER A 43 -16.24 -0.13 -40.78
CA SER A 43 -16.87 1.16 -40.44
C SER A 43 -15.99 2.38 -40.74
N LYS A 44 -16.56 3.58 -40.67
CA LYS A 44 -15.80 4.84 -40.80
C LYS A 44 -15.13 5.28 -39.47
N ALA A 45 -15.18 4.48 -38.41
CA ALA A 45 -14.58 4.80 -37.13
C ALA A 45 -13.06 4.58 -37.11
N PHE A 46 -12.36 5.34 -36.26
CA PHE A 46 -10.93 5.15 -35.99
C PHE A 46 -10.74 4.45 -34.64
N GLU A 47 -9.70 3.62 -34.57
CA GLU A 47 -9.21 2.97 -33.36
C GLU A 47 -7.79 3.44 -33.05
N TYR A 48 -7.47 3.48 -31.77
CA TYR A 48 -6.21 3.96 -31.22
C TYR A 48 -5.57 2.84 -30.40
N HIS A 49 -4.26 2.72 -30.46
CA HIS A 49 -3.55 1.70 -29.69
C HIS A 49 -3.56 2.06 -28.19
N ILE A 50 -3.72 1.07 -27.32
CA ILE A 50 -3.83 1.26 -25.85
C ILE A 50 -2.60 1.99 -25.26
N SER A 51 -1.41 1.79 -25.84
CA SER A 51 -0.18 2.48 -25.40
C SER A 51 -0.22 4.01 -25.55
N ALA A 52 -1.10 4.55 -26.41
CA ALA A 52 -1.28 5.99 -26.57
C ALA A 52 -2.05 6.63 -25.41
N LEU A 53 -2.75 5.83 -24.59
CA LEU A 53 -3.48 6.31 -23.43
C LEU A 53 -2.54 6.62 -22.26
N PRO A 54 -2.81 7.67 -21.47
CA PRO A 54 -2.13 7.90 -20.20
C PRO A 54 -2.26 6.69 -19.26
N PRO A 55 -1.25 6.41 -18.41
CA PRO A 55 -1.24 5.22 -17.55
C PRO A 55 -2.49 5.09 -16.66
N GLN A 56 -3.01 6.22 -16.17
CA GLN A 56 -4.22 6.25 -15.35
C GLN A 56 -5.46 5.79 -16.13
N VAL A 57 -5.67 6.36 -17.33
CA VAL A 57 -6.78 6.02 -18.24
C VAL A 57 -6.68 4.57 -18.69
N ARG A 58 -5.45 4.11 -18.98
CA ARG A 58 -5.17 2.73 -19.39
C ARG A 58 -5.48 1.73 -18.30
N ALA A 59 -5.04 1.99 -17.07
CA ALA A 59 -5.34 1.14 -15.92
C ALA A 59 -6.85 1.03 -15.67
N GLU A 60 -7.58 2.15 -15.73
CA GLU A 60 -9.03 2.17 -15.52
C GLU A 60 -9.78 1.46 -16.66
N PHE A 61 -9.39 1.70 -17.92
CA PHE A 61 -9.95 1.00 -19.07
C PHE A 61 -9.74 -0.51 -18.98
N LEU A 62 -8.53 -0.96 -18.67
CA LEU A 62 -8.23 -2.38 -18.50
C LEU A 62 -8.99 -2.99 -17.33
N THR A 63 -9.10 -2.26 -16.21
CA THR A 63 -9.88 -2.70 -15.05
C THR A 63 -11.35 -2.89 -15.42
N SER A 64 -11.93 -2.00 -16.23
CA SER A 64 -13.30 -2.14 -16.74
C SER A 64 -13.51 -3.40 -17.61
N LYS A 65 -12.43 -3.96 -18.16
CA LYS A 65 -12.40 -5.20 -18.95
C LYS A 65 -11.94 -6.41 -18.14
N GLY A 66 -11.73 -6.27 -16.83
CA GLY A 66 -11.22 -7.33 -15.97
C GLY A 66 -9.75 -7.67 -16.23
N LEU A 67 -8.94 -6.68 -16.63
CA LEU A 67 -7.52 -6.84 -16.92
C LEU A 67 -6.71 -5.83 -16.10
N ILE A 68 -5.50 -6.20 -15.67
CA ILE A 68 -4.53 -5.27 -15.07
C ILE A 68 -3.18 -5.41 -15.77
N GLU A 69 -2.60 -4.28 -16.16
CA GLU A 69 -1.20 -4.20 -16.61
C GLU A 69 -0.26 -4.21 -15.40
N THR A 70 0.58 -5.24 -15.32
CA THR A 70 1.71 -5.33 -14.39
C THR A 70 3.03 -5.28 -15.16
N GLY A 71 4.16 -5.10 -14.46
CA GLY A 71 5.49 -5.12 -15.09
C GLY A 71 5.84 -6.42 -15.82
N VAL A 72 5.06 -7.50 -15.60
CA VAL A 72 5.23 -8.83 -16.22
C VAL A 72 4.23 -9.07 -17.36
N GLY A 73 3.26 -8.16 -17.57
CA GLY A 73 2.26 -8.24 -18.63
C GLY A 73 0.82 -8.03 -18.14
N LEU A 74 -0.14 -8.36 -18.98
CA LEU A 74 -1.57 -8.31 -18.65
C LEU A 74 -1.99 -9.53 -17.82
N ILE A 75 -2.55 -9.27 -16.65
CA ILE A 75 -3.15 -10.27 -15.77
C ILE A 75 -4.67 -10.16 -15.88
N THR A 76 -5.34 -11.28 -16.13
CA THR A 76 -6.79 -11.38 -16.06
C THR A 76 -7.21 -11.34 -14.59
N LEU A 77 -8.01 -10.34 -14.25
CA LEU A 77 -8.65 -10.25 -12.95
C LEU A 77 -9.78 -11.28 -12.87
N PRO A 78 -9.91 -12.01 -11.76
CA PRO A 78 -11.07 -12.86 -11.55
C PRO A 78 -12.34 -12.03 -11.68
N GLU A 79 -13.27 -12.46 -12.55
CA GLU A 79 -14.54 -11.75 -12.75
C GLU A 79 -15.30 -11.72 -11.42
N ASN A 80 -15.46 -10.53 -10.84
CA ASN A 80 -16.33 -10.31 -9.70
C ASN A 80 -17.79 -10.20 -10.16
N ASN A 81 -18.26 -11.20 -10.92
CA ASN A 81 -19.60 -11.23 -11.44
C ASN A 81 -20.52 -11.81 -10.38
N LYS A 82 -21.39 -10.98 -9.79
CA LYS A 82 -22.37 -11.39 -8.77
C LYS A 82 -23.25 -12.59 -9.19
N LYS A 83 -23.24 -13.00 -10.48
CA LYS A 83 -23.86 -14.24 -10.97
C LYS A 83 -22.99 -15.50 -10.90
N THR A 84 -21.65 -15.42 -11.01
CA THR A 84 -20.73 -16.58 -10.79
C THR A 84 -20.42 -16.82 -9.32
N VAL A 85 -20.69 -15.82 -8.48
CA VAL A 85 -20.60 -15.91 -7.02
C VAL A 85 -21.47 -17.05 -6.47
N ALA A 86 -22.64 -17.36 -7.04
CA ALA A 86 -23.46 -18.48 -6.56
C ALA A 86 -22.82 -19.88 -6.76
N SER A 87 -21.98 -20.10 -7.80
CA SER A 87 -21.33 -21.39 -8.04
C SER A 87 -19.89 -21.45 -7.51
N ALA A 88 -19.16 -20.33 -7.53
CA ALA A 88 -17.80 -20.23 -6.98
C ALA A 88 -17.81 -20.10 -5.44
N GLU A 89 -18.78 -19.39 -4.85
CA GLU A 89 -18.99 -19.41 -3.39
C GLU A 89 -19.47 -20.76 -2.87
N SER A 90 -19.93 -21.68 -3.71
CA SER A 90 -20.27 -23.03 -3.25
C SER A 90 -19.00 -23.88 -3.08
N PHE A 91 -18.16 -23.95 -4.11
CA PHE A 91 -16.99 -24.83 -4.10
C PHE A 91 -15.86 -24.34 -3.20
N GLU A 92 -15.53 -23.04 -3.22
CA GLU A 92 -14.45 -22.51 -2.37
C GLU A 92 -14.86 -22.43 -0.91
N ARG A 93 -16.13 -22.12 -0.62
CA ARG A 93 -16.68 -22.17 0.74
C ARG A 93 -16.79 -23.60 1.24
N GLN A 94 -17.18 -24.56 0.39
CA GLN A 94 -17.13 -25.98 0.73
C GLN A 94 -15.70 -26.42 1.06
N LYS A 95 -14.68 -25.99 0.30
CA LYS A 95 -13.27 -26.26 0.66
C LYS A 95 -12.87 -25.68 2.02
N LEU A 96 -13.34 -24.48 2.36
CA LEU A 96 -13.11 -23.89 3.68
C LEU A 96 -13.79 -24.73 4.79
N TRP A 97 -15.02 -25.19 4.56
CA TRP A 97 -15.75 -26.05 5.50
C TRP A 97 -15.21 -27.48 5.59
N GLN A 98 -14.57 -28.02 4.54
CA GLN A 98 -13.96 -29.35 4.58
C GLN A 98 -12.92 -29.50 5.69
N HIS A 99 -12.17 -28.43 5.99
CA HIS A 99 -11.21 -28.45 7.11
C HIS A 99 -11.92 -28.53 8.47
N TRP A 100 -13.06 -27.87 8.61
CA TRP A 100 -13.91 -27.95 9.79
C TRP A 100 -14.59 -29.33 9.92
N GLU A 101 -15.10 -29.86 8.81
CA GLU A 101 -15.77 -31.16 8.74
C GLU A 101 -14.81 -32.31 9.09
N LYS A 102 -13.55 -32.24 8.66
CA LYS A 102 -12.50 -33.21 8.99
C LYS A 102 -11.89 -33.04 10.39
N ALA A 103 -12.13 -31.90 11.06
CA ALA A 103 -11.55 -31.63 12.38
C ALA A 103 -12.21 -32.46 13.49
N SER A 104 -11.41 -32.86 14.48
CA SER A 104 -11.91 -33.56 15.68
C SER A 104 -12.69 -32.61 16.61
N ASN A 105 -13.50 -33.17 17.51
CA ASN A 105 -14.28 -32.36 18.47
C ASN A 105 -13.42 -31.43 19.33
N GLU A 106 -12.22 -31.87 19.74
CA GLU A 106 -11.29 -31.01 20.49
C GLU A 106 -10.78 -29.83 19.65
N GLN A 107 -10.47 -30.06 18.38
CA GLN A 107 -10.02 -29.02 17.46
C GLN A 107 -11.13 -28.00 17.20
N ARG A 108 -12.37 -28.48 17.03
CA ARG A 108 -13.55 -27.62 16.88
C ARG A 108 -13.79 -26.77 18.12
N LEU A 109 -13.70 -27.36 19.32
CA LEU A 109 -13.89 -26.62 20.58
C LEU A 109 -12.81 -25.54 20.78
N ARG A 110 -11.55 -25.83 20.46
CA ARG A 110 -10.47 -24.84 20.49
C ARG A 110 -10.68 -23.72 19.47
N ALA A 111 -11.12 -24.07 18.26
CA ALA A 111 -11.42 -23.09 17.22
C ALA A 111 -12.61 -22.20 17.62
N GLU A 112 -13.66 -22.76 18.22
CA GLU A 112 -14.79 -21.99 18.74
C GLU A 112 -14.35 -21.00 19.84
N HIS A 113 -13.50 -21.44 20.76
CA HIS A 113 -12.97 -20.57 21.81
C HIS A 113 -12.12 -19.42 21.23
N ARG A 114 -11.33 -19.68 20.18
CA ARG A 114 -10.53 -18.65 19.50
C ARG A 114 -11.41 -17.70 18.68
N ALA A 115 -12.43 -18.23 18.00
CA ALA A 115 -13.36 -17.44 17.20
C ALA A 115 -14.09 -16.40 18.05
N LYS A 116 -14.49 -16.74 19.29
CA LYS A 116 -15.08 -15.79 20.24
C LYS A 116 -14.18 -14.58 20.53
N ALA A 117 -12.88 -14.80 20.68
CA ALA A 117 -11.92 -13.71 20.91
C ALA A 117 -11.75 -12.82 19.67
N VAL A 118 -11.69 -13.41 18.47
CA VAL A 118 -11.57 -12.66 17.21
C VAL A 118 -12.84 -11.86 16.90
N ALA A 119 -14.02 -12.46 17.12
CA ALA A 119 -15.30 -11.78 16.98
C ALA A 119 -15.39 -10.57 17.92
N LEU A 120 -15.00 -10.74 19.19
CA LEU A 120 -14.93 -9.63 20.13
C LEU A 120 -13.98 -8.53 19.64
N VAL A 121 -12.78 -8.86 19.13
CA VAL A 121 -11.85 -7.86 18.59
C VAL A 121 -12.44 -7.11 17.39
N ALA A 122 -13.18 -7.79 16.52
CA ALA A 122 -13.85 -7.15 15.39
C ALA A 122 -14.96 -6.19 15.87
N GLU A 123 -15.79 -6.61 16.82
CA GLU A 123 -16.80 -5.75 17.46
C GLU A 123 -16.15 -4.53 18.15
N LEU A 124 -15.03 -4.76 18.83
CA LEU A 124 -14.25 -3.71 19.46
C LEU A 124 -13.72 -2.72 18.40
N GLN A 125 -13.16 -3.19 17.29
CA GLN A 125 -12.71 -2.33 16.19
C GLN A 125 -13.86 -1.50 15.59
N ASP A 126 -15.01 -2.14 15.34
CA ASP A 126 -16.20 -1.48 14.78
C ASP A 126 -16.79 -0.44 15.75
N SER A 127 -16.68 -0.66 17.06
CA SER A 127 -17.08 0.30 18.09
C SER A 127 -16.19 1.55 18.19
N GLY A 128 -15.16 1.68 17.35
CA GLY A 128 -14.33 2.89 17.28
C GLY A 128 -13.30 3.01 18.42
N LEU A 129 -12.80 1.88 18.92
CA LEU A 129 -11.83 1.77 20.03
C LEU A 129 -10.43 2.36 19.80
N THR A 130 -10.25 3.21 18.79
CA THR A 130 -8.98 3.90 18.54
C THR A 130 -9.04 5.43 18.67
N GLY A 131 -10.15 6.03 19.15
CA GLY A 131 -10.16 7.51 19.21
C GLY A 131 -11.23 8.25 20.04
N GLY A 132 -11.88 7.66 21.05
CA GLY A 132 -12.97 8.32 21.78
C GLY A 132 -13.00 8.17 23.30
N THR A 133 -13.89 8.94 23.95
CA THR A 133 -14.11 8.98 25.40
C THR A 133 -14.53 7.60 25.94
N ARG A 134 -13.83 7.15 26.99
CA ARG A 134 -13.76 5.76 27.49
C ARG A 134 -15.08 5.26 28.06
N SER A 135 -15.59 4.11 27.60
CA SER A 135 -16.80 3.47 28.15
C SER A 135 -16.55 2.72 29.47
N VAL A 136 -17.61 2.54 30.25
CA VAL A 136 -17.61 1.87 31.56
C VAL A 136 -17.23 0.39 31.46
N ASP A 137 -17.47 -0.24 30.30
CA ASP A 137 -17.21 -1.66 30.07
C ASP A 137 -15.73 -2.04 30.21
N PHE A 138 -14.82 -1.08 30.00
CA PHE A 138 -13.39 -1.30 30.17
C PHE A 138 -12.93 -1.36 31.63
N ALA A 139 -13.75 -0.93 32.60
CA ALA A 139 -13.37 -0.91 34.01
C ALA A 139 -13.03 -2.32 34.55
N ARG A 140 -13.73 -3.36 34.07
CA ARG A 140 -13.49 -4.77 34.45
C ARG A 140 -12.22 -5.35 33.84
N LEU A 141 -11.82 -4.86 32.67
CA LEU A 141 -10.60 -5.28 31.99
C LEU A 141 -9.38 -4.59 32.60
N PHE A 142 -9.44 -3.26 32.77
CA PHE A 142 -8.33 -2.48 33.33
C PHE A 142 -8.11 -2.72 34.82
N SER A 143 -9.14 -3.09 35.60
CA SER A 143 -8.95 -3.51 36.99
C SER A 143 -8.10 -4.78 37.13
N ARG A 144 -8.02 -5.61 36.08
CA ARG A 144 -7.19 -6.82 36.04
C ARG A 144 -5.75 -6.55 35.60
N VAL A 145 -5.44 -5.35 35.11
CA VAL A 145 -4.08 -4.95 34.74
C VAL A 145 -3.44 -4.26 35.95
N ALA A 146 -2.72 -5.02 36.77
CA ALA A 146 -2.15 -4.52 38.01
C ALA A 146 -1.05 -3.46 37.80
N LYS A 147 -0.18 -3.62 36.79
CA LYS A 147 0.89 -2.66 36.48
C LYS A 147 0.79 -2.18 35.04
N LYS A 148 0.34 -0.94 34.88
CA LYS A 148 0.37 -0.23 33.59
C LYS A 148 1.76 0.38 33.39
N VAL A 149 2.54 -0.18 32.47
CA VAL A 149 3.79 0.45 32.00
C VAL A 149 3.48 1.16 30.70
N VAL A 150 3.66 2.48 30.67
CA VAL A 150 3.51 3.29 29.47
C VAL A 150 4.87 3.83 29.09
N ILE A 151 5.32 3.55 27.87
CA ILE A 151 6.55 4.09 27.30
C ILE A 151 6.13 5.24 26.38
N ASN A 152 6.14 6.46 26.93
CA ASN A 152 5.72 7.66 26.19
C ASN A 152 6.78 8.15 25.20
N ASN A 153 8.05 7.87 25.49
CA ASN A 153 9.16 8.35 24.70
C ASN A 153 10.26 7.28 24.62
N ILE A 154 11.03 7.36 23.54
CA ILE A 154 12.14 6.45 23.24
C ILE A 154 13.27 6.72 24.23
N LYS A 155 13.88 5.67 24.78
CA LYS A 155 15.03 5.83 25.68
C LYS A 155 16.30 6.02 24.85
N ALA A 156 17.29 6.71 25.40
CA ALA A 156 18.59 6.84 24.76
C ALA A 156 19.22 5.47 24.44
N GLY A 157 19.03 4.48 25.33
CA GLY A 157 19.49 3.11 25.12
C GLY A 157 18.84 2.40 23.92
N ASP A 158 17.60 2.73 23.56
CA ASP A 158 16.94 2.16 22.38
C ASP A 158 17.61 2.67 21.09
N VAL A 159 18.01 3.95 21.09
CA VAL A 159 18.72 4.57 19.96
C VAL A 159 20.16 4.03 19.87
N ASP A 160 20.83 3.88 21.01
CA ASP A 160 22.18 3.31 21.05
C ASP A 160 22.18 1.86 20.55
N ALA A 161 21.24 1.03 21.00
CA ALA A 161 21.07 -0.33 20.48
C ALA A 161 20.78 -0.36 18.97
N PHE A 162 20.01 0.63 18.46
CA PHE A 162 19.76 0.76 17.03
C PHE A 162 21.04 1.14 16.28
N CYS A 163 21.85 2.07 16.79
CA CYS A 163 23.13 2.45 16.19
C CYS A 163 24.14 1.30 16.19
N ASP A 164 24.17 0.50 17.26
CA ASP A 164 25.02 -0.69 17.38
C ASP A 164 24.64 -1.74 16.34
N ALA A 165 23.34 -2.01 16.16
CA ALA A 165 22.84 -2.98 15.18
C ALA A 165 23.21 -2.60 13.73
N TRP A 166 23.27 -1.30 13.44
CA TRP A 166 23.64 -0.75 12.12
C TRP A 166 25.12 -0.37 12.00
N ASN A 167 25.96 -0.76 12.97
CA ASN A 167 27.40 -0.52 12.97
C ASN A 167 27.80 0.97 12.81
N VAL A 168 27.01 1.88 13.34
CA VAL A 168 27.30 3.33 13.34
C VAL A 168 28.16 3.64 14.57
N ALA A 169 29.48 3.65 14.43
CA ALA A 169 30.40 3.82 15.56
C ALA A 169 30.69 5.29 15.94
N GLY A 170 30.46 6.23 15.02
CA GLY A 170 30.85 7.62 15.21
C GLY A 170 29.97 8.36 16.23
N LYS A 171 30.61 9.25 17.02
CA LYS A 171 29.96 9.96 18.13
C LYS A 171 28.98 11.02 17.63
N ASP A 172 29.33 11.72 16.57
CA ASP A 172 28.55 12.83 16.02
C ASP A 172 27.30 12.29 15.31
N GLU A 173 27.43 11.15 14.61
CA GLU A 173 26.32 10.42 13.99
C GLU A 173 25.33 9.94 15.05
N ARG A 174 25.82 9.33 16.14
CA ARG A 174 24.97 8.91 17.25
C ARG A 174 24.26 10.07 17.91
N GLN A 175 24.94 11.21 18.06
CA GLN A 175 24.33 12.41 18.62
C GLN A 175 23.23 12.96 17.72
N LEU A 176 23.45 12.98 16.41
CA LEU A 176 22.44 13.36 15.40
C LEU A 176 21.24 12.41 15.44
N LEU A 177 21.45 11.10 15.45
CA LEU A 177 20.38 10.09 15.50
C LEU A 177 19.59 10.17 16.81
N LYS A 178 20.24 10.47 17.95
CA LYS A 178 19.56 10.75 19.22
C LYS A 178 18.71 12.01 19.17
N ALA A 179 19.14 13.04 18.45
CA ALA A 179 18.35 14.26 18.27
C ALA A 179 17.12 13.99 17.39
N ILE A 180 17.28 13.25 16.30
CA ILE A 180 16.17 12.80 15.43
C ILE A 180 15.18 11.93 16.23
N ALA A 181 15.70 11.06 17.10
CA ALA A 181 14.91 10.13 17.88
C ALA A 181 13.93 10.78 18.88
N LYS A 182 14.08 12.08 19.16
CA LYS A 182 13.18 12.82 20.07
C LYS A 182 11.86 13.26 19.40
N ARG A 183 11.77 13.21 18.06
CA ARG A 183 10.57 13.59 17.31
C ARG A 183 9.53 12.45 17.32
N PRO A 184 8.22 12.75 17.24
CA PRO A 184 7.20 11.70 17.16
C PRO A 184 7.39 10.84 15.90
N GLY A 185 7.33 9.51 16.04
CA GLY A 185 7.59 8.57 14.93
C GLY A 185 9.07 8.20 14.72
N ALA A 186 9.95 8.68 15.59
CA ALA A 186 11.40 8.62 15.50
C ALA A 186 12.05 7.27 15.12
N LEU A 187 11.80 6.19 15.86
CA LEU A 187 12.41 4.88 15.57
C LEU A 187 12.06 4.37 14.17
N ARG A 188 10.85 4.68 13.68
CA ARG A 188 10.43 4.34 12.32
C ARG A 188 11.22 5.17 11.31
N SER A 189 11.36 6.48 11.53
CA SER A 189 12.21 7.33 10.68
C SER A 189 13.64 6.82 10.62
N LEU A 190 14.25 6.50 11.77
CA LEU A 190 15.60 5.91 11.83
C LEU A 190 15.71 4.60 11.03
N SER A 191 14.66 3.77 11.05
CA SER A 191 14.61 2.51 10.30
C SER A 191 14.61 2.68 8.77
N HIS A 192 14.27 3.86 8.27
CA HIS A 192 14.33 4.19 6.84
C HIS A 192 15.57 5.04 6.50
N ILE A 193 15.98 5.94 7.38
CA ILE A 193 17.13 6.83 7.20
C ILE A 193 18.44 6.03 7.14
N LEU A 194 18.66 5.08 8.07
CA LEU A 194 19.93 4.35 8.15
C LEU A 194 20.20 3.44 6.93
N PRO A 195 19.24 2.66 6.40
CA PRO A 195 19.46 1.92 5.16
C PRO A 195 19.85 2.82 3.99
N LEU A 196 19.16 3.96 3.85
CA LEU A 196 19.43 4.91 2.77
C LEU A 196 20.80 5.58 2.93
N ALA A 197 21.16 5.98 4.15
CA ALA A 197 22.49 6.50 4.46
C ALA A 197 23.60 5.48 4.15
N HIS A 198 23.37 4.19 4.41
CA HIS A 198 24.32 3.13 4.05
C HIS A 198 24.43 2.93 2.53
N ILE A 199 23.33 3.06 1.78
CA ILE A 199 23.36 3.03 0.31
C ILE A 199 24.22 4.18 -0.23
N TYR A 200 24.08 5.38 0.35
CA TYR A 200 24.90 6.53 -0.03
C TYR A 200 26.37 6.39 0.34
N ALA A 201 26.64 5.86 1.53
CA ALA A 201 28.00 5.58 2.00
C ALA A 201 28.67 4.54 1.10
N SER A 202 27.96 3.45 0.78
CA SER A 202 28.39 2.41 -0.16
C SER A 202 28.67 2.95 -1.56
N GLY A 203 27.81 3.84 -2.07
CA GLY A 203 27.99 4.49 -3.37
C GLY A 203 29.23 5.39 -3.47
N LYS A 204 29.69 5.95 -2.34
CA LYS A 204 30.93 6.75 -2.27
C LYS A 204 32.16 5.98 -1.79
N GLY A 205 31.98 4.74 -1.30
CA GLY A 205 33.05 3.95 -0.70
C GLY A 205 33.52 4.49 0.67
N GLU A 206 32.69 5.27 1.35
CA GLU A 206 32.98 5.87 2.66
C GLU A 206 32.18 5.17 3.77
N PRO A 207 32.65 5.21 5.03
CA PRO A 207 31.80 4.83 6.16
C PRO A 207 30.64 5.82 6.33
N VAL A 208 29.55 5.38 6.99
CA VAL A 208 28.40 6.25 7.26
C VAL A 208 28.84 7.46 8.07
N ASN A 209 28.64 8.64 7.50
CA ASN A 209 28.96 9.94 8.08
C ASN A 209 27.68 10.77 8.29
N THR A 210 27.80 11.87 9.03
CA THR A 210 26.69 12.81 9.26
C THR A 210 26.09 13.36 7.97
N GLY A 211 26.91 13.61 6.94
CA GLY A 211 26.45 14.11 5.63
C GLY A 211 25.54 13.13 4.88
N HIS A 212 25.81 11.83 4.95
CA HIS A 212 24.97 10.78 4.39
C HIS A 212 23.64 10.67 5.12
N ILE A 213 23.64 10.81 6.44
CA ILE A 213 22.42 10.82 7.26
C ILE A 213 21.55 12.02 6.90
N HIS A 214 22.13 13.22 6.80
CA HIS A 214 21.41 14.42 6.37
C HIS A 214 20.85 14.30 4.94
N SER A 215 21.65 13.77 4.00
CA SER A 215 21.19 13.55 2.62
C SER A 215 20.00 12.59 2.59
N ALA A 216 20.06 11.50 3.37
CA ALA A 216 18.98 10.52 3.48
C ALA A 216 17.72 11.11 4.13
N MET A 217 17.89 11.98 5.14
CA MET A 217 16.77 12.69 5.76
C MET A 217 16.06 13.62 4.76
N LEU A 218 16.82 14.37 3.96
CA LEU A 218 16.28 15.30 2.98
C LEU A 218 15.47 14.56 1.90
N GLU A 219 15.97 13.44 1.39
CA GLU A 219 15.24 12.62 0.41
C GLU A 219 13.94 12.04 0.98
N LEU A 220 13.96 11.63 2.26
CA LEU A 220 12.77 11.11 2.96
C LEU A 220 11.80 12.21 3.42
N GLY A 221 12.09 13.49 3.13
CA GLY A 221 11.24 14.63 3.49
C GLY A 221 11.25 14.96 4.99
N HIS A 222 12.30 14.56 5.71
CA HIS A 222 12.50 14.94 7.10
C HIS A 222 13.21 16.31 7.18
N ALA A 223 12.65 17.25 7.95
CA ALA A 223 13.29 18.54 8.18
C ALA A 223 14.64 18.37 8.90
N ASP A 224 15.65 19.12 8.45
CA ASP A 224 16.98 19.11 9.07
C ASP A 224 16.89 19.45 10.56
N VAL A 225 17.77 18.83 11.35
CA VAL A 225 17.84 19.07 12.81
C VAL A 225 18.64 20.34 13.13
N ASN A 226 19.41 20.86 12.17
CA ASN A 226 20.31 22.00 12.33
C ASN A 226 19.78 23.31 11.71
N GLY A 227 18.49 23.38 11.38
CA GLY A 227 17.85 24.63 10.99
C GLY A 227 17.24 25.31 12.21
N GLU A 228 17.83 26.44 12.61
CA GLU A 228 17.03 27.57 13.13
C GLU A 228 15.93 27.95 12.13
#